data_AF-A0A8S8XV13-F1
#
_entry.id   AF-A0A8S8XV13-F1
#
_cell.length_a   1.000
_cell.length_b   1.000
_cell.length_c   1.000
_cell.angle_alpha   90.00
_cell.angle_beta   90.00
_cell.angle_gamma   90.00
#
_symmetry.space_group_name_H-M   'P 1'
#
loop_
_entity.id
_entity.type
_entity.pdbx_description
1 polymer ?
#
loop_
_entity_poly.entity_id
_entity_poly.type
_entity_poly.pdbx_seq_one_letter_code
_entity_poly.pdbx_strand_id
1 'polypeptide(L)'
;MALRKLGFTGPIEKLNRGWSVDRVVVYIVEEYGACIVLMDWDRTGGRLQKRLMDSMTSLDIKPCDELRRALSKAMKPDTMCVEDLPSFLGEDNA
;
A
#
# COMPACT_ATOMS: atom_id res chain seq x y z
N MET A 1 10.67 -2.34 5.86
CA MET A 1 11.96 -1.88 5.30
C MET A 1 11.97 -1.87 3.78
N ALA A 2 11.23 -2.76 3.12
CA ALA A 2 11.15 -2.83 1.65
C ALA A 2 10.93 -1.48 0.94
N LEU A 3 9.90 -0.72 1.32
CA LEU A 3 9.62 0.58 0.71
C LEU A 3 10.73 1.62 0.94
N ARG A 4 11.45 1.55 2.05
CA ARG A 4 12.62 2.43 2.26
C ARG A 4 13.75 2.10 1.29
N LYS A 5 14.01 0.80 1.05
CA LYS A 5 15.00 0.35 0.06
C LYS A 5 14.62 0.76 -1.37
N LEU A 6 13.33 0.79 -1.68
CA LEU A 6 12.79 1.31 -2.95
C LEU A 6 12.89 2.85 -3.09
N GLY A 7 13.43 3.55 -2.09
CA GLY A 7 13.61 5.01 -2.14
C GLY A 7 12.41 5.84 -1.67
N PHE A 8 11.38 5.23 -1.07
CA PHE A 8 10.30 6.01 -0.45
C PHE A 8 10.80 6.74 0.79
N THR A 9 10.61 8.06 0.84
CA THR A 9 11.09 8.92 1.95
C THR A 9 9.97 9.47 2.85
N GLY A 10 8.71 9.44 2.40
CA GLY A 10 7.54 9.92 3.17
C GLY A 10 7.12 9.02 4.34
N PRO A 11 6.11 9.40 5.13
CA PRO A 11 5.56 8.54 6.19
C PRO A 11 5.09 7.19 5.63
N ILE A 12 5.44 6.10 6.32
CA ILE A 12 5.00 4.75 5.94
C ILE A 12 4.16 4.19 7.08
N GLU A 13 2.85 4.07 6.82
CA GLU A 13 1.90 3.57 7.80
C GLU A 13 1.58 2.10 7.58
N LYS A 14 1.80 1.28 8.62
CA LYS A 14 1.34 -0.11 8.63
C LYS A 14 -0.12 -0.16 9.10
N LEU A 15 -0.97 -0.83 8.33
CA LEU A 15 -2.40 -0.99 8.65
C LEU A 15 -2.68 -2.00 9.76
N ASN A 16 -1.80 -3.00 9.96
CA ASN A 16 -2.02 -4.10 10.89
C ASN A 16 -1.76 -3.71 12.36
N ARG A 17 -2.51 -2.73 12.86
CA ARG A 17 -2.47 -2.22 14.24
C ARG A 17 -3.69 -2.68 15.07
N GLY A 18 -4.48 -3.62 14.54
CA GLY A 18 -5.76 -4.02 15.12
C GLY A 18 -6.88 -2.97 14.96
N TRP A 19 -6.70 -1.98 14.10
CA TRP A 19 -7.70 -0.96 13.82
C TRP A 19 -8.71 -1.42 12.77
N SER A 20 -9.96 -0.97 12.90
CA SER A 20 -10.93 -1.11 11.83
C SER A 20 -10.50 -0.26 10.62
N VAL A 21 -10.99 -0.63 9.44
CA VAL A 21 -10.75 0.14 8.21
C VAL A 21 -11.20 1.58 8.35
N ASP A 22 -12.35 1.80 8.98
CA ASP A 22 -12.92 3.13 9.15
C ASP A 22 -12.01 4.00 10.05
N ARG A 23 -11.45 3.43 11.11
CA ARG A 23 -10.50 4.13 11.99
C ARG A 23 -9.20 4.47 11.28
N VAL A 24 -8.68 3.57 10.45
CA VAL A 24 -7.51 3.84 9.61
C VAL A 24 -7.78 5.00 8.67
N VAL A 25 -8.94 4.99 7.99
CA VAL A 25 -9.31 6.03 7.03
C VAL A 25 -9.34 7.38 7.72
N VAL A 26 -10.08 7.51 8.83
CA VAL A 26 -10.15 8.77 9.59
C VAL A 26 -8.75 9.27 9.98
N TYR A 27 -7.91 8.40 10.53
CA TYR A 27 -6.53 8.78 10.90
C TYR A 27 -5.72 9.29 9.71
N ILE A 28 -5.74 8.58 8.59
CA ILE A 28 -4.97 8.99 7.40
C ILE A 28 -5.48 10.32 6.85
N VAL A 29 -6.80 10.52 6.85
CA VAL A 29 -7.43 11.76 6.40
C VAL A 29 -7.03 12.94 7.27
N GLU A 30 -7.11 12.79 8.59
CA GLU A 30 -6.81 13.87 9.54
C GLU A 30 -5.31 14.21 9.57
N GLU A 31 -4.45 13.21 9.51
CA GLU A 31 -3.00 13.40 9.67
C GLU A 31 -2.30 13.79 8.36
N TYR A 32 -2.74 13.24 7.22
CA TYR A 32 -2.00 13.34 5.95
C TYR A 32 -2.82 13.93 4.80
N GLY A 33 -4.16 13.91 4.87
CA GLY A 33 -5.07 14.38 3.83
C GLY A 33 -5.15 13.49 2.58
N ALA A 34 -4.02 12.99 2.06
CA ALA A 34 -3.98 12.06 0.93
C ALA A 34 -2.88 11.00 1.13
N CYS A 35 -3.04 9.83 0.50
CA CYS A 35 -2.07 8.74 0.63
C CYS A 35 -1.97 7.88 -0.64
N ILE A 36 -0.87 7.11 -0.71
CA ILE A 36 -0.73 5.99 -1.64
C ILE A 36 -1.13 4.72 -0.89
N VAL A 37 -2.07 3.96 -1.44
CA VAL A 37 -2.49 2.68 -0.85
C VAL A 37 -1.76 1.54 -1.54
N LEU A 38 -0.89 0.88 -0.78
CA LEU A 38 -0.10 -0.25 -1.25
C LEU A 38 -0.35 -1.46 -0.35
N MET A 39 -1.21 -2.36 -0.84
CA MET A 39 -1.51 -3.64 -0.21
C MET A 39 -0.98 -4.80 -1.06
N ASP A 40 -0.79 -5.96 -0.43
CA ASP A 40 -0.41 -7.18 -1.13
C ASP A 40 -1.39 -7.53 -2.26
N TRP A 41 -0.85 -8.22 -3.28
CA TRP A 41 -1.62 -8.67 -4.44
C TRP A 41 -2.29 -10.03 -4.24
N ASP A 42 -2.50 -10.42 -2.98
CA ASP A 42 -3.37 -11.54 -2.66
C ASP A 42 -4.86 -11.12 -2.66
N ARG A 43 -5.73 -12.10 -2.46
CA ARG A 43 -7.18 -11.87 -2.42
C ARG A 43 -7.60 -10.95 -1.25
N THR A 44 -6.87 -10.99 -0.13
CA THR A 44 -7.23 -10.24 1.08
C THR A 44 -6.81 -8.78 0.97
N GLY A 45 -5.58 -8.51 0.57
CA GLY A 45 -5.03 -7.21 0.26
C GLY A 45 -5.76 -6.52 -0.89
N GLY A 46 -6.25 -7.27 -1.90
CA GLY A 46 -7.14 -6.73 -2.93
C GLY A 46 -8.47 -6.22 -2.37
N ARG A 47 -9.14 -7.02 -1.53
CA ARG A 47 -10.41 -6.61 -0.87
C ARG A 47 -10.22 -5.43 0.06
N LEU A 48 -9.15 -5.45 0.87
CA LEU A 48 -8.87 -4.38 1.82
C LEU A 48 -8.53 -3.07 1.12
N GLN A 49 -7.72 -3.14 0.04
CA GLN A 49 -7.44 -1.96 -0.78
C GLN A 49 -8.73 -1.36 -1.33
N LYS A 50 -9.61 -2.16 -1.95
CA LYS A 50 -10.87 -1.64 -2.47
C LYS A 50 -11.69 -0.95 -1.39
N ARG A 51 -11.81 -1.57 -0.21
CA ARG A 51 -12.57 -0.98 0.91
C ARG A 51 -11.97 0.36 1.38
N LEU A 52 -10.64 0.46 1.48
CA LEU A 52 -9.97 1.72 1.84
C LEU A 52 -10.22 2.81 0.80
N MET A 53 -10.09 2.48 -0.49
CA MET A 53 -10.30 3.41 -1.59
C MET A 53 -11.75 3.93 -1.60
N ASP A 54 -12.72 3.02 -1.47
CA ASP A 54 -14.15 3.36 -1.46
C ASP A 54 -14.49 4.25 -0.25
N SER A 55 -13.99 3.91 0.95
CA SER A 55 -14.20 4.70 2.16
C SER A 55 -13.56 6.10 2.07
N MET A 56 -12.33 6.22 1.58
CA MET A 56 -11.68 7.53 1.42
C MET A 56 -12.38 8.39 0.36
N THR A 57 -12.79 7.78 -0.76
CA THR A 57 -13.53 8.48 -1.82
C THR A 57 -14.87 9.01 -1.31
N SER A 58 -15.53 8.29 -0.41
CA SER A 58 -16.78 8.76 0.23
C SER A 58 -16.60 9.98 1.14
N LEU A 59 -15.35 10.28 1.52
CA LEU A 59 -14.95 11.46 2.29
C LEU A 59 -14.32 12.55 1.39
N ASP A 60 -14.58 12.49 0.07
CA ASP A 60 -14.01 13.39 -0.95
C ASP A 60 -12.47 13.39 -1.04
N ILE A 61 -11.85 12.32 -0.54
CA ILE A 61 -10.39 12.15 -0.58
C ILE A 61 -10.04 11.14 -1.64
N LYS A 62 -9.09 11.51 -2.49
CA LYS A 62 -8.66 10.68 -3.63
C LYS A 62 -7.33 9.99 -3.32
N PRO A 63 -7.35 8.78 -2.73
CA PRO A 63 -6.15 7.98 -2.59
C PRO A 63 -5.59 7.57 -3.96
N CYS A 64 -4.28 7.38 -4.02
CA CYS A 64 -3.58 6.95 -5.22
C CYS A 64 -3.30 5.44 -5.18
N ASP A 65 -3.68 4.72 -6.24
CA ASP A 65 -3.38 3.29 -6.44
C ASP A 65 -2.44 3.02 -7.63
N GLU A 66 -1.96 4.07 -8.29
CA GLU A 66 -1.18 3.98 -9.53
C GLU A 66 0.10 3.16 -9.34
N LEU A 67 0.80 3.38 -8.22
CA LEU A 67 1.99 2.60 -7.86
C LEU A 67 1.69 1.11 -7.77
N ARG A 68 0.57 0.72 -7.13
CA ARG A 68 0.18 -0.69 -7.01
C ARG A 68 -0.09 -1.29 -8.41
N ARG A 69 -0.73 -0.53 -9.29
CA ARG A 69 -1.01 -0.98 -10.67
C ARG A 69 0.25 -1.06 -11.54
N ALA A 70 1.20 -0.16 -11.33
CA ALA A 70 2.48 -0.19 -12.05
C ALA A 70 3.30 -1.42 -11.62
N LEU A 71 3.42 -1.65 -10.31
CA LEU A 71 4.14 -2.80 -9.76
C LEU A 71 3.49 -4.13 -10.16
N SER A 72 2.15 -4.21 -10.22
CA SER A 72 1.48 -5.44 -10.67
C SER A 72 1.79 -5.84 -12.11
N LYS A 73 2.16 -4.87 -12.97
CA LYS A 73 2.54 -5.14 -14.36
C LYS A 73 4.01 -5.53 -14.50
N ALA A 74 4.84 -5.08 -13.57
CA ALA A 74 6.28 -5.30 -13.59
C ALA A 74 6.70 -6.62 -12.90
N MET A 75 5.91 -7.13 -11.95
CA MET A 75 6.24 -8.31 -11.15
C MET A 75 5.62 -9.61 -11.70
N LYS A 76 6.27 -10.75 -11.45
CA LYS A 76 5.73 -12.08 -11.79
C LYS A 76 4.60 -12.48 -10.81
N PRO A 77 3.53 -13.17 -11.27
CA PRO A 77 2.35 -13.48 -10.46
C PRO A 77 2.60 -14.37 -9.23
N ASP A 78 3.67 -15.18 -9.25
CA ASP A 78 3.84 -16.29 -8.30
C ASP A 78 4.52 -15.87 -6.99
N THR A 79 4.88 -14.59 -6.81
CA THR A 79 5.52 -14.09 -5.58
C THR A 79 5.10 -12.63 -5.35
N MET A 80 4.00 -12.40 -4.63
CA MET A 80 3.42 -11.06 -4.52
C MET A 80 3.15 -10.62 -3.08
N CYS A 81 4.22 -10.26 -2.38
CA CYS A 81 4.17 -9.52 -1.12
C CYS A 81 4.92 -8.19 -1.28
N VAL A 82 4.42 -7.11 -0.66
CA VAL A 82 5.11 -5.82 -0.63
C VAL A 82 6.50 -5.94 0.02
N GLU A 83 6.68 -6.90 0.93
CA GLU A 83 7.94 -7.12 1.62
C GLU A 83 9.04 -7.69 0.72
N ASP A 84 8.66 -8.38 -0.36
CA ASP A 84 9.59 -9.03 -1.31
C ASP A 84 10.04 -8.11 -2.45
N LEU A 85 9.46 -6.91 -2.56
CA LEU A 85 9.81 -5.93 -3.58
C LEU A 85 11.33 -5.63 -3.71
N PRO A 86 12.14 -5.57 -2.64
CA PRO A 86 13.57 -5.33 -2.76
C PRO A 86 14.29 -6.43 -3.53
N SER A 87 13.87 -7.68 -3.38
CA SER A 87 14.45 -8.84 -4.08
C SER A 87 14.27 -8.73 -5.60
N PHE A 88 13.26 -8.00 -6.08
CA PHE A 88 13.05 -7.72 -7.50
C PHE A 88 13.99 -6.67 -8.08
N LEU A 89 14.59 -5.81 -7.25
CA LEU A 89 15.52 -4.79 -7.71
C LEU A 89 16.94 -5.32 -7.99
N GLY A 90 17.19 -6.61 -7.74
CA GLY A 90 18.52 -7.19 -7.87
C GLY A 90 19.48 -6.77 -6.74
N GLU A 91 18.96 -6.20 -5.65
CA GLU A 91 19.72 -6.12 -4.40
C GLU A 91 19.69 -7.50 -3.74
N ASP A 92 20.53 -8.41 -4.25
CA ASP A 92 20.98 -9.55 -3.45
C ASP A 92 21.52 -8.99 -2.14
N ASN A 93 21.09 -9.58 -1.02
CA ASN A 93 21.65 -9.27 0.30
C ASN A 93 23.14 -9.63 0.27
N ALA A 94 23.98 -8.66 -0.08
CA ALA A 94 25.41 -8.67 0.18
C ALA A 94 25.67 -8.24 1.63
#